data_AF-A0A356ATV0-F1
#
_entry.id   AF-A0A356ATV0-F1
#
_cell.length_a   1.000
_cell.length_b   1.000
_cell.length_c   1.000
_cell.angle_alpha   90.00
_cell.angle_beta   90.00
_cell.angle_gamma   90.00
#
_symmetry.space_group_name_H-M   'P 1'
#
loop_
_entity.id
_entity.type
_entity.pdbx_description
1 polymer ?
#
loop_
_entity_poly.entity_id
_entity_poly.type
_entity_poly.pdbx_seq_one_letter_code
_entity_poly.pdbx_strand_id
1 'polypeptide(L)' 'PTGNKLRIPQKGYVDKNDNRGNLYLIISIVNPPSVNDKMKTLYKELMETNGYTPKR' A
#
# COMPACT_ATOMS: atom_id res chain seq x y z
N PRO A 1 9.38 -3.39 -2.44
CA PRO A 1 8.59 -4.27 -1.55
C PRO A 1 7.34 -3.57 -1.03
N THR A 2 6.18 -3.95 -1.54
CA THR A 2 4.88 -3.56 -0.99
C THR A 2 4.61 -4.39 0.26
N GLY A 3 4.34 -3.73 1.39
CA GLY A 3 4.15 -4.43 2.67
C GLY A 3 4.29 -3.56 3.91
N ASN A 4 4.23 -2.23 3.75
CA ASN A 4 4.31 -1.32 4.88
C ASN A 4 3.14 -1.59 5.83
N LYS A 5 3.46 -1.86 7.09
CA LYS A 5 2.49 -2.07 8.16
C LYS A 5 2.16 -0.73 8.79
N LEU A 6 0.91 -0.31 8.66
CA LEU A 6 0.40 0.86 9.38
C LEU A 6 -0.27 0.39 10.67
N ARG A 7 0.23 0.87 11.82
CA ARG A 7 -0.34 0.57 13.14
C ARG A 7 -1.40 1.62 13.48
N ILE A 8 -2.59 1.16 13.85
CA ILE A 8 -3.65 1.98 14.43
C ILE A 8 -3.83 1.55 15.89
N PRO A 9 -3.45 2.39 16.86
CA PRO A 9 -3.49 2.02 18.26
C PRO A 9 -4.93 1.88 18.77
N GLN A 10 -5.15 0.96 19.72
CA GLN A 10 -6.45 0.77 20.37
C GLN A 10 -7.62 0.58 19.38
N LYS A 11 -7.38 -0.05 18.24
CA LYS A 11 -8.42 -0.44 17.27
C LYS A 11 -8.44 -1.95 17.00
N GLY A 12 -7.66 -2.71 17.76
CA GLY A 12 -7.67 -4.17 17.73
C GLY A 12 -8.75 -4.77 18.64
N TYR A 13 -8.68 -6.09 18.78
CA TYR A 13 -9.59 -6.88 19.60
C TYR A 13 -9.48 -6.53 21.10
N VAL A 14 -10.58 -6.68 21.84
CA VAL A 14 -10.64 -6.46 23.30
C VAL A 14 -10.51 -7.81 24.00
N ASP A 15 -9.57 -7.91 24.95
CA ASP A 15 -9.40 -9.12 25.74
C ASP A 15 -10.41 -9.23 26.90
N LYS A 16 -10.33 -10.30 27.70
CA LYS A 16 -11.23 -10.52 28.84
C LYS A 16 -11.02 -9.52 29.99
N ASN A 17 -9.92 -8.78 29.97
CA ASN A 17 -9.52 -7.80 30.99
C ASN A 17 -9.75 -6.36 30.50
N ASP A 18 -10.57 -6.17 29.45
CA ASP A 18 -10.88 -4.89 28.81
C ASP A 18 -9.67 -4.17 28.17
N ASN A 19 -8.55 -4.88 27.97
CA ASN A 19 -7.43 -4.31 27.23
C ASN A 19 -7.69 -4.38 25.73
N ARG A 20 -7.39 -3.29 25.03
CA ARG A 20 -7.59 -3.18 23.58
C ARG A 20 -6.29 -3.29 22.82
N GLY A 21 -6.22 -4.26 21.91
CA GLY A 21 -5.10 -4.44 21.00
C GLY A 21 -4.97 -3.33 19.95
N ASN A 22 -3.96 -3.44 19.08
CA ASN A 22 -3.77 -2.56 17.93
C ASN A 22 -4.27 -3.23 16.65
N LEU A 23 -4.73 -2.44 15.69
CA LEU A 23 -5.00 -2.89 14.33
C LEU A 23 -3.76 -2.63 13.46
N TYR A 24 -3.34 -3.62 12.69
CA TYR A 24 -2.28 -3.47 11.71
C TYR A 24 -2.87 -3.59 10.30
N LEU A 25 -2.71 -2.55 9.50
CA LEU A 25 -3.08 -2.55 8.08
C LEU A 25 -1.85 -2.90 7.25
N ILE A 26 -2.00 -3.85 6.34
CA ILE A 26 -0.96 -4.20 5.37
C ILE A 26 -1.33 -3.50 4.06
N ILE A 27 -0.50 -2.56 3.64
CA ILE A 27 -0.74 -1.81 2.41
C ILE A 27 -0.32 -2.67 1.21
N SER A 28 -1.28 -2.94 0.33
CA SER A 28 -1.05 -3.59 -0.97
C SER A 28 -1.32 -2.58 -2.08
N ILE A 29 -0.33 -2.39 -2.96
CA ILE A 29 -0.48 -1.61 -4.19
C ILE A 29 -0.91 -2.59 -5.27
N VAL A 30 -2.12 -2.39 -5.79
CA VAL A 30 -2.71 -3.22 -6.83
C VAL A 30 -2.84 -2.38 -8.09
N ASN A 31 -2.30 -2.89 -9.20
CA ASN A 31 -2.43 -2.25 -10.49
C ASN A 31 -3.86 -2.46 -11.05
N PRO A 32 -4.40 -1.49 -11.82
CA PRO A 32 -5.70 -1.65 -12.45
C PRO A 32 -5.72 -2.85 -13.41
N PRO A 33 -6.87 -3.52 -13.59
CA PRO A 33 -6.97 -4.76 -14.36
C PRO A 33 -6.79 -4.55 -15.87
N SER A 34 -7.07 -3.35 -16.37
CA SER A 34 -6.84 -2.96 -17.77
C SER A 34 -6.27 -1.56 -17.85
N VAL A 35 -5.50 -1.31 -18.90
CA VAL A 35 -4.80 -0.04 -19.13
C VAL A 35 -5.17 0.47 -20.51
N ASN A 36 -5.76 1.66 -20.57
CA ASN A 36 -6.05 2.34 -21.85
C ASN A 36 -4.82 3.15 -22.32
N ASP A 37 -4.86 3.66 -23.55
CA ASP A 37 -3.67 4.30 -24.15
C ASP A 37 -3.24 5.58 -23.42
N LYS A 38 -4.21 6.34 -22.88
CA LYS A 38 -3.90 7.51 -22.03
C LYS A 38 -3.17 7.11 -20.76
N MET A 39 -3.61 6.04 -20.09
CA MET A 39 -2.93 5.52 -18.90
C MET A 39 -1.52 5.04 -19.21
N LYS A 40 -1.30 4.39 -20.38
CA LYS A 40 0.05 4.00 -20.80
C LYS A 40 0.97 5.21 -20.96
N THR A 41 0.48 6.30 -21.55
CA THR A 41 1.26 7.54 -21.69
C THR A 41 1.65 8.10 -20.33
N LEU A 42 0.69 8.21 -19.40
CA LEU A 42 0.94 8.70 -18.04
C LEU A 42 1.92 7.81 -17.26
N TYR A 43 1.83 6.49 -17.41
CA TYR A 43 2.79 5.57 -16.79
C TYR A 43 4.21 5.75 -17.33
N LYS A 44 4.37 6.04 -18.64
CA LYS A 44 5.68 6.33 -19.23
C LYS A 44 6.27 7.63 -18.70
N GLU A 45 5.49 8.70 -18.67
CA GLU A 45 5.92 9.98 -18.09
C GLU A 45 6.33 9.83 -16.61
N LEU A 46 5.57 9.05 -15.84
CA LEU A 46 5.91 8.71 -14.45
C LEU A 46 7.23 7.94 -14.33
N MET A 47 7.51 7.03 -15.26
CA MET A 47 8.75 6.27 -15.28
C MET A 47 9.96 7.15 -15.63
N GLU A 48 9.81 8.07 -16.57
CA GLU A 48 10.89 8.94 -17.05
C GLU A 48 11.25 10.03 -16.03
N THR A 49 10.25 10.58 -15.34
CA THR A 49 10.45 11.61 -14.31
C THR A 49 10.99 11.05 -13.00
N ASN A 50 10.69 9.78 -12.71
CA ASN A 50 11.07 9.15 -11.46
C ASN A 50 12.29 8.24 -11.70
N GLY A 51 13.49 8.70 -11.33
CA GLY A 51 14.76 7.93 -11.41
C GLY A 51 14.84 6.69 -10.50
N TYR A 52 13.69 6.16 -10.07
CA TYR A 52 13.55 5.03 -9.19
C TYR A 52 13.62 3.72 -9.98
N THR A 53 14.69 2.95 -9.75
CA THR A 53 14.83 1.59 -10.26
C THR A 53 14.42 0.60 -9.16
N PRO A 54 13.34 -0.18 -9.34
CA PRO A 54 12.93 -1.15 -8.33
C PRO A 54 14.02 -2.24 -8.21
N LYS A 55 14.62 -2.35 -7.03
CA LYS A 55 15.54 -3.44 -6.70
C LYS A 55 14.74 -4.70 -6.32
N ARG A 56 15.18 -5.86 -6.82
CA ARG A 56 14.63 -7.17 -6.47
C ARG A 56 14.74 -7.42 -4.98
#